data_AF-A0A4P6UY54-F1
#
_entry.id   AF-A0A4P6UY54-F1
#
_cell.length_a   1.000
_cell.length_b   1.000
_cell.length_c   1.000
_cell.angle_alpha   90.00
_cell.angle_beta   90.00
_cell.angle_gamma   90.00
#
_symmetry.space_group_name_H-M   'P 1'
#
loop_
_entity.id
_entity.type
_entity.pdbx_description
1 polymer ?
#
loop_
_entity_poly.entity_id
_entity_poly.type
_entity_poly.pdbx_seq_one_letter_code
_entity_poly.pdbx_strand_id
1 'polypeptide(L)' 'MLVGTRAERVYLAKGSTDLRKSIDGLAALVKEGFDLDPFSSSYFVFCNRKRDK' A
#
# COMPACT_ATOMS: atom_id res chain seq x y z
N MET A 1 15.36 8.08 2.82
CA MET A 1 15.05 8.15 4.27
C MET A 1 13.73 8.88 4.40
N LEU A 2 12.68 8.23 4.92
CA LEU A 2 11.39 8.90 5.19
C LEU A 2 11.55 9.80 6.43
N VAL A 3 12.20 10.94 6.25
CA VAL A 3 12.37 11.95 7.30
C VAL A 3 11.43 13.09 6.95
N GLY A 4 10.24 13.11 7.55
CA GLY A 4 9.37 14.30 7.47
C GLY A 4 7.87 14.08 7.58
N THR A 5 7.34 12.86 7.43
CA THR A 5 5.90 12.61 7.58
C THR A 5 5.69 11.50 8.60
N ARG A 6 5.12 11.83 9.76
CA ARG A 6 4.59 10.83 10.69
C ARG A 6 3.33 10.26 10.04
N ALA A 7 3.46 9.13 9.35
CA ALA A 7 2.30 8.32 9.06
C ALA A 7 1.66 7.92 10.40
N GLU A 8 0.36 8.13 10.52
CA GLU A 8 -0.42 7.71 11.68
C GLU A 8 -0.43 6.19 11.78
N ARG A 9 -0.43 5.51 10.62
CA ARG A 9 -0.49 4.04 10.53
C ARG A 9 0.32 3.51 9.35
N VAL A 10 0.76 2.27 9.48
CA VAL A 10 1.40 1.50 8.40
C VAL A 10 0.64 0.19 8.26
N TYR A 11 0.14 -0.08 7.06
CA TYR A 11 -0.60 -1.30 6.73
C TYR A 11 0.24 -2.20 5.81
N LEU A 12 0.36 -3.48 6.15
CA LEU A 12 1.00 -4.48 5.31
C LEU A 12 -0.08 -5.34 4.64
N ALA A 13 -0.14 -5.30 3.30
CA ALA A 13 -1.00 -6.19 2.54
C ALA A 13 -0.53 -7.65 2.70
N LYS A 14 -1.39 -8.51 3.26
CA LYS A 14 -1.05 -9.92 3.49
C LYS A 14 -0.99 -10.69 2.17
N GLY A 15 0.15 -11.32 1.90
CA GLY A 15 0.35 -12.15 0.70
C GLY A 15 0.93 -11.38 -0.48
N SER A 16 0.80 -11.94 -1.69
CA SER A 16 1.34 -11.33 -2.90
C SER A 16 0.36 -10.36 -3.54
N THR A 17 0.79 -9.12 -3.77
CA THR A 17 0.08 -8.09 -4.52
C THR A 17 0.65 -7.96 -5.94
N ASP A 18 -0.22 -7.79 -6.93
CA ASP A 18 0.21 -7.47 -8.29
C ASP A 18 0.62 -5.99 -8.38
N LEU A 19 1.92 -5.73 -8.24
CA LEU A 19 2.50 -4.39 -8.30
C LEU A 19 2.46 -3.76 -9.71
N ARG A 20 2.09 -4.50 -10.76
CA ARG A 20 1.93 -3.95 -12.12
C ARG A 20 0.70 -3.03 -12.25
N LYS A 21 -0.16 -3.00 -11.23
CA LYS A 21 -1.30 -2.10 -11.12
C LYS A 21 -0.93 -0.62 -10.97
N SER A 22 0.35 -0.32 -10.71
CA SER A 22 0.84 1.05 -10.49
C SER A 22 0.08 1.77 -9.37
N ILE A 23 0.30 3.08 -9.21
CA ILE A 23 -0.23 3.83 -8.06
C ILE A 23 -1.77 3.82 -8.02
N ASP A 24 -2.43 4.09 -9.15
CA ASP A 24 -3.90 4.20 -9.18
C ASP A 24 -4.58 2.86 -8.90
N GLY A 25 -4.06 1.78 -9.48
CA GLY A 25 -4.63 0.45 -9.24
C GLY A 25 -4.32 -0.08 -7.84
N LEU A 26 -3.20 0.32 -7.22
CA LEU A 26 -2.93 0.04 -5.81
C LEU A 26 -3.82 0.89 -4.88
N ALA A 27 -4.08 2.15 -5.21
CA ALA A 27 -5.01 3.01 -4.47
C ALA A 27 -6.44 2.46 -4.53
N ALA A 28 -6.88 1.98 -5.70
CA ALA A 28 -8.15 1.29 -5.85
C ALA A 28 -8.21 0.00 -5.01
N LEU A 29 -7.12 -0.77 -4.93
CA LEU A 29 -7.05 -1.95 -4.05
C LEU A 29 -7.17 -1.58 -2.57
N VAL A 30 -6.52 -0.50 -2.13
CA VAL A 30 -6.62 -0.01 -0.75
C VAL A 30 -8.07 0.37 -0.41
N LYS A 31 -8.71 1.12 -1.31
CA LYS A 31 -10.09 1.55 -1.12
C LYS A 31 -11.08 0.40 -1.16
N GLU A 32 -11.11 -0.36 -2.24
CA GLU A 32 -12.17 -1.34 -2.51
C GLU A 32 -11.86 -2.71 -1.90
N GLY A 33 -10.57 -3.06 -1.73
CA GLY A 33 -10.14 -4.36 -1.24
C GLY A 33 -9.85 -4.41 0.26
N PHE A 34 -9.40 -3.30 0.85
CA PHE A 34 -9.10 -3.22 2.28
C PHE A 34 -10.06 -2.32 3.06
N ASP A 35 -10.96 -1.61 2.39
CA ASP A 35 -11.89 -0.65 3.00
C ASP A 35 -11.16 0.44 3.81
N LEU A 36 -10.06 0.95 3.25
CA LEU A 36 -9.22 1.99 3.84
C LEU A 36 -9.13 3.21 2.90
N ASP A 37 -8.89 4.40 3.46
CA ASP A 37 -8.66 5.61 2.67
C ASP A 37 -7.20 5.68 2.17
N PRO A 38 -6.93 5.55 0.85
CA PRO A 38 -5.58 5.65 0.30
C PRO A 38 -4.97 7.06 0.41
N PHE A 39 -5.77 8.09 0.69
CA PHE A 39 -5.32 9.47 0.85
C PHE A 39 -5.09 9.87 2.32
N SER A 40 -5.36 8.96 3.26
CA SER A 40 -5.05 9.18 4.68
C SER A 40 -3.54 9.35 4.91
N SER A 41 -3.15 9.90 6.07
CA SER A 41 -1.76 9.94 6.53
C SER A 41 -1.28 8.54 6.95
N SER A 42 -1.29 7.58 6.01
CA SER A 42 -0.93 6.19 6.22
C SER A 42 0.02 5.72 5.12
N TYR A 43 0.89 4.77 5.45
CA TYR A 43 1.64 4.03 4.45
C TYR A 43 0.99 2.67 4.19
N PHE A 44 0.94 2.29 2.92
CA PHE A 44 0.49 0.98 2.47
C PHE A 44 1.67 0.24 1.85
N VAL A 45 2.03 -0.89 2.45
CA VAL A 45 3.16 -1.73 2.04
C VAL A 45 2.61 -2.96 1.34
N PHE A 46 3.16 -3.24 0.17
CA PHE A 46 2.77 -4.36 -0.67
C PHE A 46 4.00 -5.20 -0.98
N CYS A 47 3.83 -6.51 -1.07
CA CYS A 47 4.89 -7.41 -1.50
C CYS A 47 4.47 -8.12 -2.78
N ASN A 48 5.34 -8.21 -3.78
CA ASN A 48 5.06 -9.02 -4.95
C ASN A 48 5.26 -10.52 -4.68
N ARG A 49 4.88 -11.36 -5.66
CA ARG A 49 5.01 -12.83 -5.52
C ARG A 49 6.46 -13.29 -5.37
N LYS A 50 7.41 -12.63 -6.03
CA LYS A 50 8.85 -12.97 -5.97
C LYS A 50 9.52 -12.49 -4.69
N ARG A 51 8.85 -11.61 -3.92
CA ARG A 51 9.37 -10.96 -2.71
C ARG A 51 10.67 -10.18 -2.95
N ASP A 52 10.86 -9.69 -4.18
CA ASP A 52 11.94 -8.78 -4.56
C ASP A 52 11.46 -7.33 -4.65
N LYS A 53 10.18 -7.09 -4.39
CA LYS A 53 9.50 -5.80 -4.35
C LYS A 53 8.40 -5.81 -3.29
#